data_AF-A0A3L8C4B1-F1
#
_entry.id   AF-A0A3L8C4B1-F1
#
_cell.length_a   1.000
_cell.length_b   1.000
_cell.length_c   1.000
_cell.angle_alpha   90.00
_cell.angle_beta   90.00
_cell.angle_gamma   90.00
#
_symmetry.space_group_name_H-M   'P 1'
#
loop_
_entity.id
_entity.type
_entity.pdbx_description
1 polymer ?
#
loop_
_entity_poly.entity_id
_entity_poly.type
_entity_poly.pdbx_seq_one_letter_code
_entity_poly.pdbx_strand_id
1 'polypeptide(L)'
;KIAPAHVDSPFHFSIPAASKMSDPLLDIKAGELGYQGNAVLHGVSLQLGPANRIGLIGPNGAGKSTLIKTLAGTLDMVSGDKQLGEHTQIGYFAQHQLDQLDVSATPLLTLQREAPKTDELTLRKYLGSFGFHGDAVQDNIGRFSGGEKARLALALIIWHKPNLLLLDEPTNHLDLEMRLALTLALQDYEGGLVLVSHDRHLLRSTTDELFLVAHNKVEPFSGDLDDYAQWLLDYRQAESGKTDDSGDKEDKRDKKAERQKAADIRNQLRPLKNRIKKLEQTLADLESRKSQIETELSAENLYDPANKDRLTDLLKRQGTISAELEETEVEWLEASEELQTLEQSLTD
;
A
#
# COMPACT_ATOMS: atom_id res chain seq x y z
N LYS A 1 11.79 6.83 -28.41
CA LYS A 1 13.06 6.16 -28.07
C LYS A 1 13.03 5.93 -26.57
N ILE A 2 12.61 4.74 -26.15
CA ILE A 2 12.38 4.36 -24.75
C ILE A 2 13.72 3.82 -24.23
N ALA A 3 14.17 4.35 -23.10
CA ALA A 3 15.46 4.00 -22.50
C ALA A 3 15.42 2.55 -21.92
N PRO A 4 16.55 1.82 -21.97
CA PRO A 4 16.62 0.45 -21.46
C PRO A 4 16.99 0.48 -19.97
N ALA A 5 16.01 0.19 -19.12
CA ALA A 5 16.24 -0.23 -17.74
C ALA A 5 15.13 -1.21 -17.33
N HIS A 6 14.97 -2.28 -18.11
CA HIS A 6 14.39 -3.50 -17.56
C HIS A 6 15.46 -4.10 -16.66
N VAL A 7 15.44 -3.71 -15.39
CA VAL A 7 16.07 -4.50 -14.34
C VAL A 7 15.27 -5.80 -14.30
N ASP A 8 15.94 -6.93 -14.54
CA ASP A 8 15.35 -8.27 -14.45
C ASP A 8 14.83 -8.50 -13.02
N SER A 9 13.58 -8.10 -12.75
CA SER A 9 12.92 -8.46 -11.49
C SER A 9 12.72 -9.98 -11.47
N PRO A 10 13.07 -10.69 -10.38
CA PRO A 10 12.84 -12.12 -10.27
C PRO A 10 11.35 -12.49 -10.22
N PHE A 11 10.45 -11.51 -10.09
CA PHE A 11 9.00 -11.69 -10.02
C PHE A 11 8.34 -11.19 -11.30
N HIS A 12 7.72 -12.10 -12.06
CA HIS A 12 6.94 -11.78 -13.24
C HIS A 12 5.60 -12.49 -13.17
N PHE A 13 4.56 -11.77 -12.75
CA PHE A 13 3.19 -12.28 -12.75
C PHE A 13 2.26 -11.34 -13.51
N SER A 14 1.18 -11.91 -14.02
CA SER A 14 0.09 -11.16 -14.64
C SER A 14 -1.18 -11.41 -13.83
N ILE A 15 -2.06 -10.41 -13.81
CA ILE A 15 -3.36 -10.52 -13.16
C ILE A 15 -4.38 -10.82 -14.25
N PRO A 16 -4.80 -12.09 -14.44
CA PRO A 16 -5.86 -12.40 -15.38
C PRO A 16 -7.21 -11.86 -14.87
N ALA A 17 -7.93 -11.15 -15.74
CA ALA A 17 -9.33 -10.79 -15.50
C ALA A 17 -10.27 -11.94 -15.92
N ALA A 18 -11.44 -12.03 -15.29
CA ALA A 18 -12.49 -12.97 -15.71
C ALA A 18 -12.97 -12.70 -17.14
N SER A 19 -13.20 -13.76 -17.92
CA SER A 19 -13.68 -13.65 -19.32
C SER A 19 -15.07 -13.02 -19.50
N LYS A 20 -15.87 -12.96 -18.43
CA LYS A 20 -17.18 -12.29 -18.42
C LYS A 20 -17.12 -11.12 -17.45
N MET A 21 -17.54 -9.95 -17.92
CA MET A 21 -17.58 -8.73 -17.13
C MET A 21 -19.02 -8.18 -17.16
N SER A 22 -19.56 -7.86 -15.98
CA SER A 22 -20.82 -7.11 -15.86
C SER A 22 -20.52 -5.62 -15.88
N ASP A 23 -21.43 -4.83 -16.44
CA ASP A 23 -21.37 -3.37 -16.34
C ASP A 23 -22.74 -2.86 -15.85
N PRO A 24 -22.84 -2.32 -14.62
CA PRO A 24 -21.77 -2.16 -13.63
C PRO A 24 -21.33 -3.49 -12.98
N LEU A 25 -20.11 -3.50 -12.42
CA LEU A 25 -19.64 -4.57 -11.54
C LEU A 25 -20.25 -4.43 -10.14
N LEU A 26 -20.32 -3.20 -9.63
CA LEU A 26 -20.86 -2.90 -8.31
C LEU A 26 -21.50 -1.51 -8.34
N ASP A 27 -22.69 -1.38 -7.77
CA ASP A 27 -23.40 -0.11 -7.64
C ASP A 27 -23.87 0.06 -6.20
N ILE A 28 -23.55 1.21 -5.60
CA ILE A 28 -24.04 1.63 -4.28
C ILE A 28 -24.83 2.93 -4.45
N LYS A 29 -26.04 2.96 -3.88
CA LYS A 29 -26.92 4.13 -3.90
C LYS A 29 -27.30 4.54 -2.49
N ALA A 30 -27.03 5.82 -2.17
CA ALA A 30 -27.35 6.44 -0.89
C ALA A 30 -26.93 5.57 0.33
N GLY A 31 -25.73 5.01 0.25
CA GLY A 31 -25.19 4.08 1.22
C GLY A 31 -24.71 4.75 2.50
N GLU A 32 -25.17 4.21 3.62
CA GLU A 32 -24.67 4.52 4.95
C GLU A 32 -23.71 3.40 5.38
N LEU A 33 -22.42 3.71 5.48
CA LEU A 33 -21.36 2.72 5.68
C LEU A 33 -20.79 2.87 7.09
N GLY A 34 -20.72 1.79 7.86
CA GLY A 34 -20.21 1.89 9.23
C GLY A 34 -20.34 0.59 10.01
N TYR A 35 -20.13 0.66 11.32
CA TYR A 35 -20.07 -0.51 12.19
C TYR A 35 -21.19 -0.49 13.22
N GLN A 36 -21.81 -1.66 13.46
CA GLN A 36 -22.81 -1.86 14.51
C GLN A 36 -23.97 -0.84 14.47
N GLY A 37 -24.37 -0.41 13.26
CA GLY A 37 -25.44 0.57 13.06
C GLY A 37 -25.01 2.04 13.15
N ASN A 38 -23.76 2.34 13.50
CA ASN A 38 -23.21 3.68 13.48
C ASN A 38 -22.54 3.96 12.13
N ALA A 39 -23.15 4.82 11.32
CA ALA A 39 -22.60 5.22 10.04
C ALA A 39 -21.36 6.11 10.23
N VAL A 40 -20.28 5.73 9.55
CA VAL A 40 -19.01 6.46 9.44
C VAL A 40 -19.01 7.30 8.16
N LEU A 41 -19.59 6.78 7.08
CA LEU A 41 -19.76 7.49 5.81
C LEU A 41 -21.23 7.57 5.46
N HIS A 42 -21.66 8.75 5.01
CA HIS A 42 -23.06 9.07 4.77
C HIS A 42 -23.32 9.36 3.29
N GLY A 43 -24.49 8.92 2.80
CA GLY A 43 -24.97 9.22 1.45
C GLY A 43 -24.05 8.76 0.31
N VAL A 44 -23.24 7.71 0.52
CA VAL A 44 -22.27 7.25 -0.48
C VAL A 44 -22.99 6.73 -1.71
N SER A 45 -22.66 7.29 -2.87
CA SER A 45 -23.17 6.82 -4.16
C SER A 45 -21.98 6.60 -5.09
N LEU A 46 -21.76 5.34 -5.48
CA LEU A 46 -20.57 4.91 -6.21
C LEU A 46 -20.95 3.78 -7.17
N GLN A 47 -20.59 3.95 -8.44
CA GLN A 47 -20.73 2.91 -9.46
C GLN A 47 -19.35 2.52 -9.94
N LEU A 48 -19.05 1.22 -9.90
CA LEU A 48 -17.81 0.61 -10.35
C LEU A 48 -18.10 -0.28 -11.55
N GLY A 49 -17.43 -0.03 -12.65
CA GLY A 49 -17.41 -0.83 -13.87
C GLY A 49 -16.02 -1.44 -14.14
N PRO A 50 -15.91 -2.27 -15.17
CA PRO A 50 -14.67 -3.02 -15.46
C PRO A 50 -13.47 -2.15 -15.85
N ALA A 51 -13.69 -0.94 -16.34
CA ALA A 51 -12.62 -0.03 -16.74
C ALA A 51 -12.25 0.99 -15.64
N ASN A 52 -12.99 1.04 -14.53
CA ASN A 52 -12.71 2.03 -13.49
C ASN A 52 -11.42 1.70 -12.75
N ARG A 53 -10.51 2.68 -12.67
CA ARG A 53 -9.26 2.61 -11.92
C ARG A 53 -9.23 3.74 -10.91
N ILE A 54 -9.66 3.45 -9.69
CA ILE A 54 -9.92 4.46 -8.65
C ILE A 54 -8.86 4.39 -7.55
N GLY A 55 -8.25 5.53 -7.25
CA GLY A 55 -7.43 5.75 -6.06
C GLY A 55 -8.24 6.38 -4.93
N LEU A 56 -8.29 5.72 -3.78
CA LEU A 56 -8.93 6.24 -2.57
C LEU A 56 -7.92 7.04 -1.74
N ILE A 57 -8.17 8.34 -1.61
CA ILE A 57 -7.35 9.28 -0.84
C ILE A 57 -8.15 9.85 0.35
N GLY A 58 -7.46 10.31 1.39
CA GLY A 58 -8.08 10.87 2.58
C GLY A 58 -7.22 10.68 3.83
N PRO A 59 -7.50 11.42 4.92
CA PRO A 59 -6.75 11.31 6.16
C PRO A 59 -6.91 9.92 6.82
N ASN A 60 -6.04 9.63 7.78
CA ASN A 60 -6.14 8.39 8.57
C ASN A 60 -7.38 8.46 9.46
N GLY A 61 -8.12 7.36 9.56
CA GLY A 61 -9.40 7.31 10.27
C GLY A 61 -10.59 7.92 9.53
N ALA A 62 -10.42 8.42 8.31
CA ALA A 62 -11.52 9.03 7.54
C ALA A 62 -12.61 8.04 7.06
N GLY A 63 -12.34 6.74 7.12
CA GLY A 63 -13.27 5.69 6.69
C GLY A 63 -12.90 4.96 5.39
N LYS A 64 -11.68 5.14 4.86
CA LYS A 64 -11.19 4.43 3.65
C LYS A 64 -11.36 2.90 3.76
N SER A 65 -10.89 2.31 4.85
CA SER A 65 -11.05 0.87 5.09
C SER A 65 -12.50 0.47 5.35
N THR A 66 -13.35 1.36 5.86
CA THR A 66 -14.81 1.12 5.99
C THR A 66 -15.45 0.99 4.61
N LEU A 67 -15.12 1.92 3.69
CA LEU A 67 -15.57 1.87 2.30
C LEU A 67 -15.11 0.57 1.63
N ILE A 68 -13.81 0.25 1.69
CA ILE A 68 -13.28 -0.92 0.99
C ILE A 68 -13.82 -2.25 1.54
N LYS A 69 -13.98 -2.39 2.87
CA LYS A 69 -14.59 -3.57 3.48
C LYS A 69 -16.04 -3.73 3.06
N THR A 70 -16.75 -2.61 2.94
CA THR A 70 -18.15 -2.63 2.47
C THR A 70 -18.23 -3.01 1.00
N LEU A 71 -17.34 -2.50 0.14
CA LEU A 71 -17.24 -2.92 -1.25
C LEU A 71 -16.95 -4.43 -1.35
N ALA A 72 -15.99 -4.92 -0.56
CA ALA A 72 -15.61 -6.33 -0.48
C ALA A 72 -16.72 -7.24 0.07
N GLY A 73 -17.73 -6.68 0.75
CA GLY A 73 -18.80 -7.45 1.41
C GLY A 73 -18.36 -8.10 2.73
N THR A 74 -17.23 -7.67 3.29
CA THR A 74 -16.80 -8.10 4.64
C THR A 74 -17.41 -7.23 5.75
N LEU A 75 -18.02 -6.09 5.37
CA LEU A 75 -18.79 -5.22 6.22
C LEU A 75 -20.15 -4.94 5.57
N ASP A 76 -21.23 -5.18 6.31
CA ASP A 76 -22.58 -4.86 5.86
C ASP A 76 -22.85 -3.35 5.93
N MET A 77 -23.67 -2.86 5.01
CA MET A 77 -24.14 -1.49 5.03
C MET A 77 -25.14 -1.27 6.16
N VAL A 78 -25.12 -0.08 6.78
CA VAL A 78 -26.12 0.32 7.77
C VAL A 78 -27.47 0.54 7.09
N SER A 79 -27.47 1.23 5.95
CA SER A 79 -28.64 1.40 5.08
C SER A 79 -28.22 1.80 3.66
N GLY A 80 -29.17 1.84 2.73
CA GLY A 80 -28.93 2.09 1.30
C GLY A 80 -29.07 0.82 0.47
N ASP A 81 -28.70 0.90 -0.81
CA ASP A 81 -28.78 -0.21 -1.75
C ASP A 81 -27.40 -0.52 -2.33
N LYS A 82 -26.99 -1.80 -2.29
CA LYS A 82 -25.77 -2.31 -2.92
C LYS A 82 -26.14 -3.45 -3.85
N GLN A 83 -25.79 -3.29 -5.12
CA GLN A 83 -26.01 -4.29 -6.16
C GLN A 83 -24.68 -4.75 -6.73
N LEU A 84 -24.53 -6.06 -6.91
CA LEU A 84 -23.41 -6.66 -7.61
C LEU A 84 -23.88 -7.14 -8.98
N GLY A 85 -23.06 -6.92 -10.00
CA GLY A 85 -23.27 -7.51 -11.31
C GLY A 85 -23.26 -9.05 -11.24
N GLU A 86 -24.02 -9.70 -12.13
CA GLU A 86 -24.20 -11.16 -12.15
C GLU A 86 -22.87 -11.94 -12.22
N HIS A 87 -21.88 -11.37 -12.87
CA HIS A 87 -20.58 -12.00 -13.08
C HIS A 87 -19.45 -11.33 -12.27
N THR A 88 -19.78 -10.51 -11.28
CA THR A 88 -18.77 -9.83 -10.47
C THR A 88 -18.05 -10.80 -9.55
N GLN A 89 -16.72 -10.80 -9.63
CA GLN A 89 -15.80 -11.56 -8.79
C GLN A 89 -14.84 -10.57 -8.13
N ILE A 90 -15.01 -10.38 -6.83
CA ILE A 90 -14.23 -9.42 -6.05
C ILE A 90 -13.00 -10.13 -5.49
N GLY A 91 -11.83 -9.62 -5.83
CA GLY A 91 -10.58 -9.94 -5.16
C GLY A 91 -10.25 -8.82 -4.18
N TYR A 92 -10.29 -9.12 -2.89
CA TYR A 92 -9.97 -8.16 -1.85
C TYR A 92 -8.61 -8.53 -1.24
N PHE A 93 -7.66 -7.60 -1.20
CA PHE A 93 -6.40 -7.70 -0.47
C PHE A 93 -6.40 -6.68 0.66
N ALA A 94 -6.14 -7.15 1.88
CA ALA A 94 -5.93 -6.27 3.03
C ALA A 94 -4.91 -6.88 3.99
N GLN A 95 -4.25 -6.03 4.77
CA GLN A 95 -3.20 -6.44 5.70
C GLN A 95 -3.63 -7.56 6.66
N HIS A 96 -4.88 -7.54 7.16
CA HIS A 96 -5.40 -8.59 8.05
C HIS A 96 -5.59 -9.96 7.37
N GLN A 97 -5.56 -10.07 6.04
CA GLN A 97 -5.63 -11.38 5.39
C GLN A 97 -4.38 -12.22 5.59
N LEU A 98 -3.24 -11.58 5.89
CA LEU A 98 -2.01 -12.30 6.26
C LEU A 98 -2.25 -13.20 7.48
N ASP A 99 -3.10 -12.74 8.41
CA ASP A 99 -3.46 -13.46 9.63
C ASP A 99 -4.44 -14.62 9.39
N GLN A 100 -5.11 -14.64 8.23
CA GLN A 100 -6.05 -15.70 7.86
C GLN A 100 -5.37 -16.90 7.18
N LEU A 101 -4.09 -16.76 6.80
CA LEU A 101 -3.34 -17.86 6.21
C LEU A 101 -3.14 -18.99 7.23
N ASP A 102 -3.39 -20.23 6.81
CA ASP A 102 -3.11 -21.41 7.62
C ASP A 102 -1.60 -21.56 7.81
N VAL A 103 -1.09 -21.09 8.94
CA VAL A 103 0.33 -21.12 9.33
C VAL A 103 0.88 -22.54 9.52
N SER A 104 0.06 -23.57 9.40
CA SER A 104 0.47 -24.98 9.42
C SER A 104 0.54 -25.60 8.03
N ALA A 105 0.00 -24.92 7.01
CA ALA A 105 -0.01 -25.37 5.62
C ALA A 105 1.23 -24.87 4.85
N THR A 106 1.47 -25.48 3.70
CA THR A 106 2.46 -25.01 2.71
C THR A 106 1.76 -24.21 1.62
N PRO A 107 2.45 -23.32 0.88
CA PRO A 107 1.86 -22.59 -0.24
C PRO A 107 1.16 -23.51 -1.24
N LEU A 108 1.80 -24.65 -1.54
CA LEU A 108 1.22 -25.64 -2.45
C LEU A 108 -0.06 -26.24 -1.89
N LEU A 109 -0.07 -26.63 -0.62
CA LEU A 109 -1.25 -27.21 0.01
C LEU A 109 -2.41 -26.21 0.03
N THR A 110 -2.13 -24.95 0.34
CA THR A 110 -3.14 -23.88 0.35
C THR A 110 -3.76 -23.73 -1.04
N LEU A 111 -2.93 -23.64 -2.09
CA LEU A 111 -3.44 -23.51 -3.45
C LEU A 111 -4.11 -24.80 -3.97
N GLN A 112 -3.65 -25.98 -3.56
CA GLN A 112 -4.31 -27.26 -3.86
C GLN A 112 -5.70 -27.36 -3.23
N ARG A 113 -5.89 -26.82 -2.02
CA ARG A 113 -7.21 -26.75 -1.36
C ARG A 113 -8.17 -25.84 -2.13
N GLU A 114 -7.67 -24.70 -2.62
CA GLU A 114 -8.43 -23.76 -3.46
C GLU A 114 -8.73 -24.33 -4.86
N ALA A 115 -7.81 -25.11 -5.42
CA ALA A 115 -7.87 -25.59 -6.80
C ALA A 115 -7.65 -27.12 -6.91
N PRO A 116 -8.53 -27.95 -6.33
CA PRO A 116 -8.29 -29.39 -6.19
C PRO A 116 -8.30 -30.16 -7.52
N LYS A 117 -8.77 -29.53 -8.61
CA LYS A 117 -8.83 -30.12 -9.95
C LYS A 117 -7.60 -29.80 -10.81
N THR A 118 -6.73 -28.92 -10.34
CA THR A 118 -5.55 -28.46 -11.08
C THR A 118 -4.37 -29.38 -10.78
N ASP A 119 -3.56 -29.67 -11.80
CA ASP A 119 -2.37 -30.47 -11.61
C ASP A 119 -1.31 -29.72 -10.79
N GLU A 120 -0.57 -30.47 -9.97
CA GLU A 120 0.43 -29.91 -9.08
C GLU A 120 1.53 -29.14 -9.82
N LEU A 121 1.92 -29.58 -11.02
CA LEU A 121 2.95 -28.91 -11.81
C LEU A 121 2.51 -27.50 -12.23
N THR A 122 1.25 -27.33 -12.63
CA THR A 122 0.66 -26.03 -12.93
C THR A 122 0.61 -25.15 -11.68
N LEU A 123 0.23 -25.70 -10.52
CA LEU A 123 0.21 -24.96 -9.26
C LEU A 123 1.62 -24.49 -8.85
N ARG A 124 2.63 -25.35 -8.97
CA ARG A 124 4.04 -25.00 -8.69
C ARG A 124 4.55 -23.92 -9.65
N LYS A 125 4.23 -24.00 -10.94
CA LYS A 125 4.59 -22.97 -11.92
C LYS A 125 3.96 -21.61 -11.59
N TYR A 126 2.70 -21.62 -11.17
CA TYR A 126 2.00 -20.41 -10.73
C TYR A 126 2.62 -19.83 -9.46
N LEU A 127 2.88 -20.64 -8.44
CA LEU A 127 3.56 -20.18 -7.23
C LEU A 127 4.98 -19.65 -7.53
N GLY A 128 5.67 -20.23 -8.51
CA GLY A 128 6.95 -19.74 -9.02
C GLY A 128 6.90 -18.32 -9.56
N SER A 129 5.82 -17.91 -10.24
CA SER A 129 5.69 -16.51 -10.73
C SER A 129 5.59 -15.48 -9.60
N PHE A 130 5.20 -15.91 -8.40
CA PHE A 130 5.18 -15.10 -7.18
C PHE A 130 6.44 -15.27 -6.32
N GLY A 131 7.47 -15.96 -6.83
CA GLY A 131 8.75 -16.12 -6.16
C GLY A 131 8.90 -17.38 -5.30
N PHE A 132 7.90 -18.24 -5.22
CA PHE A 132 8.00 -19.50 -4.47
C PHE A 132 8.65 -20.59 -5.34
N HIS A 133 9.96 -20.79 -5.14
CA HIS A 133 10.76 -21.76 -5.89
C HIS A 133 11.30 -22.87 -4.99
N GLY A 134 11.52 -24.05 -5.55
CA GLY A 134 12.17 -25.16 -4.86
C GLY A 134 11.45 -25.55 -3.57
N ASP A 135 12.20 -25.56 -2.46
CA ASP A 135 11.72 -25.99 -1.15
C ASP A 135 10.71 -25.01 -0.52
N ALA A 136 10.75 -23.72 -0.90
CA ALA A 136 9.83 -22.70 -0.37
C ALA A 136 8.34 -23.03 -0.64
N VAL A 137 8.06 -23.80 -1.69
CA VAL A 137 6.70 -24.25 -2.05
C VAL A 137 6.17 -25.31 -1.05
N GLN A 138 7.07 -26.00 -0.36
CA GLN A 138 6.81 -27.05 0.63
C GLN A 138 7.11 -26.58 2.06
N ASP A 139 7.65 -25.38 2.22
CA ASP A 139 7.89 -24.80 3.54
C ASP A 139 6.58 -24.36 4.18
N ASN A 140 6.56 -24.42 5.51
CA ASN A 140 5.40 -24.08 6.29
C ASN A 140 5.21 -22.56 6.35
N ILE A 141 4.00 -22.06 6.05
CA ILE A 141 3.66 -20.64 6.00
C ILE A 141 3.94 -19.93 7.33
N GLY A 142 3.89 -20.64 8.46
CA GLY A 142 4.26 -20.09 9.76
C GLY A 142 5.69 -19.55 9.85
N ARG A 143 6.61 -20.01 8.99
CA ARG A 143 8.02 -19.54 8.94
C ARG A 143 8.25 -18.37 8.00
N PHE A 144 7.24 -18.00 7.22
CA PHE A 144 7.38 -16.97 6.19
C PHE A 144 7.48 -15.58 6.81
N SER A 145 8.27 -14.72 6.16
CA SER A 145 8.28 -13.29 6.41
C SER A 145 6.93 -12.64 6.06
N GLY A 146 6.69 -11.42 6.53
CA GLY A 146 5.49 -10.65 6.16
C GLY A 146 5.32 -10.51 4.64
N GLY A 147 6.42 -10.26 3.92
CA GLY A 147 6.42 -10.14 2.46
C GLY A 147 6.15 -11.46 1.74
N GLU A 148 6.65 -12.59 2.23
CA GLU A 148 6.28 -13.91 1.71
C GLU A 148 4.80 -14.22 1.92
N LYS A 149 4.25 -13.91 3.09
CA LYS A 149 2.81 -14.06 3.35
C LYS A 149 1.98 -13.15 2.43
N ALA A 150 2.42 -11.92 2.20
CA ALA A 150 1.75 -10.97 1.31
C ALA A 150 1.76 -11.46 -0.15
N ARG A 151 2.89 -11.96 -0.63
CA ARG A 151 2.99 -12.58 -1.96
C ARG A 151 2.06 -13.78 -2.10
N LEU A 152 1.99 -14.64 -1.09
CA LEU A 152 1.07 -15.78 -1.10
C LEU A 152 -0.40 -15.34 -1.10
N ALA A 153 -0.78 -14.37 -0.26
CA ALA A 153 -2.13 -13.84 -0.21
C ALA A 153 -2.54 -13.22 -1.55
N LEU A 154 -1.66 -12.43 -2.18
CA LEU A 154 -1.87 -11.91 -3.53
C LEU A 154 -2.05 -13.04 -4.55
N ALA A 155 -1.20 -14.07 -4.50
CA ALA A 155 -1.30 -15.22 -5.39
C ALA A 155 -2.64 -15.94 -5.25
N LEU A 156 -3.18 -16.09 -4.03
CA LEU A 156 -4.47 -16.73 -3.79
C LEU A 156 -5.64 -15.89 -4.33
N ILE A 157 -5.59 -14.57 -4.18
CA ILE A 157 -6.63 -13.67 -4.71
C ILE A 157 -6.64 -13.69 -6.24
N ILE A 158 -5.46 -13.54 -6.85
CA ILE A 158 -5.30 -13.47 -8.31
C ILE A 158 -5.68 -14.80 -8.97
N TRP A 159 -5.51 -15.92 -8.26
CA TRP A 159 -5.88 -17.25 -8.76
C TRP A 159 -7.35 -17.35 -9.16
N HIS A 160 -8.23 -16.68 -8.41
CA HIS A 160 -9.67 -16.65 -8.67
C HIS A 160 -10.08 -15.78 -9.87
N LYS A 161 -9.12 -15.12 -10.52
CA LYS A 161 -9.32 -14.25 -11.70
C LYS A 161 -10.39 -13.17 -11.46
N PRO A 162 -10.28 -12.39 -10.38
CA PRO A 162 -11.26 -11.36 -10.08
C PRO A 162 -11.40 -10.37 -11.24
N ASN A 163 -12.58 -9.79 -11.39
CA ASN A 163 -12.84 -8.68 -12.32
C ASN A 163 -13.04 -7.34 -11.59
N LEU A 164 -13.06 -7.36 -10.25
CA LEU A 164 -12.92 -6.19 -9.39
C LEU A 164 -11.84 -6.47 -8.34
N LEU A 165 -10.73 -5.73 -8.39
CA LEU A 165 -9.68 -5.78 -7.38
C LEU A 165 -9.82 -4.61 -6.40
N LEU A 166 -9.82 -4.94 -5.12
CA LEU A 166 -9.85 -4.01 -4.00
C LEU A 166 -8.57 -4.20 -3.20
N LEU A 167 -7.68 -3.21 -3.20
CA LEU A 167 -6.37 -3.31 -2.55
C LEU A 167 -6.24 -2.26 -1.45
N ASP A 168 -6.17 -2.71 -0.18
CA ASP A 168 -5.91 -1.84 0.98
C ASP A 168 -4.43 -1.92 1.39
N GLU A 169 -3.66 -0.87 1.09
CA GLU A 169 -2.20 -0.77 1.33
C GLU A 169 -1.42 -1.99 0.82
N PRO A 170 -1.50 -2.33 -0.48
CA PRO A 170 -0.94 -3.58 -1.00
C PRO A 170 0.59 -3.61 -1.03
N THR A 171 1.25 -2.46 -0.95
CA THR A 171 2.71 -2.34 -0.93
C THR A 171 3.29 -2.55 0.46
N ASN A 172 2.45 -2.55 1.50
CA ASN A 172 2.92 -2.75 2.86
C ASN A 172 3.50 -4.18 2.99
N HIS A 173 4.69 -4.29 3.59
CA HIS A 173 5.46 -5.54 3.73
C HIS A 173 6.03 -6.12 2.43
N LEU A 174 5.90 -5.45 1.27
CA LEU A 174 6.52 -5.90 0.02
C LEU A 174 7.91 -5.29 -0.20
N ASP A 175 8.85 -6.12 -0.65
CA ASP A 175 10.16 -5.66 -1.11
C ASP A 175 10.03 -4.78 -2.37
N LEU A 176 11.11 -4.09 -2.73
CA LEU A 176 11.13 -3.16 -3.86
C LEU A 176 10.79 -3.87 -5.20
N GLU A 177 11.34 -5.07 -5.40
CA GLU A 177 11.20 -5.83 -6.64
C GLU A 177 9.75 -6.29 -6.87
N MET A 178 9.08 -6.75 -5.81
CA MET A 178 7.68 -7.15 -5.84
C MET A 178 6.75 -5.96 -5.96
N ARG A 179 7.07 -4.81 -5.36
CA ARG A 179 6.30 -3.56 -5.56
C ARG A 179 6.34 -3.12 -7.02
N LEU A 180 7.50 -3.20 -7.67
CA LEU A 180 7.63 -2.92 -9.11
C LEU A 180 6.82 -3.91 -9.95
N ALA A 181 6.94 -5.22 -9.66
CA ALA A 181 6.19 -6.25 -10.36
C ALA A 181 4.66 -6.08 -10.20
N LEU A 182 4.20 -5.75 -9.00
CA LEU A 182 2.79 -5.46 -8.73
C LEU A 182 2.31 -4.21 -9.48
N THR A 183 3.13 -3.16 -9.52
CA THR A 183 2.80 -1.93 -10.27
C THR A 183 2.59 -2.23 -11.74
N LEU A 184 3.53 -2.96 -12.36
CA LEU A 184 3.43 -3.37 -13.77
C LEU A 184 2.22 -4.28 -14.01
N ALA A 185 1.98 -5.26 -13.13
CA ALA A 185 0.86 -6.17 -13.25
C ALA A 185 -0.50 -5.47 -13.12
N LEU A 186 -0.60 -4.45 -12.26
CA LEU A 186 -1.80 -3.62 -12.12
C LEU A 186 -2.01 -2.67 -13.30
N GLN A 187 -0.95 -2.19 -13.94
CA GLN A 187 -1.06 -1.41 -15.18
C GLN A 187 -1.70 -2.25 -16.29
N ASP A 188 -1.28 -3.49 -16.45
CA ASP A 188 -1.79 -4.40 -17.50
C ASP A 188 -3.14 -5.05 -17.16
N TYR A 189 -3.64 -4.90 -15.93
CA TYR A 189 -4.89 -5.52 -15.49
C TYR A 189 -6.14 -4.88 -16.12
N GLU A 190 -6.97 -5.68 -16.79
CA GLU A 190 -8.14 -5.18 -17.56
C GLU A 190 -9.44 -5.09 -16.75
N GLY A 191 -9.43 -5.42 -15.45
CA GLY A 191 -10.62 -5.35 -14.59
C GLY A 191 -10.70 -4.05 -13.78
N GLY A 192 -11.81 -3.90 -13.04
CA GLY A 192 -12.02 -2.74 -12.17
C GLY A 192 -11.02 -2.76 -11.01
N LEU A 193 -10.45 -1.62 -10.66
CA LEU A 193 -9.45 -1.46 -9.61
C LEU A 193 -9.87 -0.36 -8.64
N VAL A 194 -9.85 -0.67 -7.34
CA VAL A 194 -9.93 0.31 -6.26
C VAL A 194 -8.69 0.12 -5.37
N LEU A 195 -7.87 1.16 -5.29
CA LEU A 195 -6.59 1.13 -4.59
C LEU A 195 -6.58 2.17 -3.45
N VAL A 196 -6.29 1.72 -2.24
CA VAL A 196 -5.87 2.58 -1.12
C VAL A 196 -4.37 2.39 -0.98
N SER A 197 -3.60 3.46 -1.11
CA SER A 197 -2.17 3.40 -0.85
C SER A 197 -1.62 4.75 -0.40
N HIS A 198 -0.62 4.71 0.46
CA HIS A 198 0.24 5.87 0.73
C HIS A 198 1.35 6.06 -0.32
N ASP A 199 1.58 5.07 -1.19
CA ASP A 199 2.56 5.14 -2.27
C ASP A 199 2.02 5.99 -3.45
N ARG A 200 2.57 7.20 -3.57
CA ARG A 200 2.20 8.15 -4.63
C ARG A 200 2.56 7.65 -6.02
N HIS A 201 3.64 6.87 -6.15
CA HIS A 201 4.07 6.35 -7.43
C HIS A 201 3.11 5.26 -7.92
N LEU A 202 2.72 4.34 -7.03
CA LEU A 202 1.73 3.31 -7.35
C LEU A 202 0.37 3.94 -7.74
N LEU A 203 -0.16 4.86 -6.94
CA LEU A 203 -1.43 5.54 -7.26
C LEU A 203 -1.37 6.25 -8.62
N ARG A 204 -0.30 7.04 -8.86
CA ARG A 204 -0.16 7.81 -10.10
C ARG A 204 -0.04 6.92 -11.35
N SER A 205 0.53 5.74 -11.20
CA SER A 205 0.83 4.84 -12.32
C SER A 205 -0.30 3.85 -12.63
N THR A 206 -1.23 3.62 -11.69
CA THR A 206 -2.27 2.57 -11.81
C THR A 206 -3.70 3.08 -11.76
N THR A 207 -3.93 4.33 -11.30
CA THR A 207 -5.28 4.93 -11.15
C THR A 207 -5.51 6.10 -12.09
N ASP A 208 -6.74 6.23 -12.58
CA ASP A 208 -7.19 7.31 -13.47
C ASP A 208 -8.04 8.35 -12.74
N GLU A 209 -8.77 7.92 -11.73
CA GLU A 209 -9.69 8.75 -10.94
C GLU A 209 -9.31 8.70 -9.46
N LEU A 210 -9.42 9.84 -8.78
CA LEU A 210 -9.20 9.93 -7.33
C LEU A 210 -10.53 10.20 -6.63
N PHE A 211 -10.76 9.50 -5.51
CA PHE A 211 -11.92 9.68 -4.66
C PHE A 211 -11.45 10.07 -3.26
N LEU A 212 -11.93 11.22 -2.79
CA LEU A 212 -11.61 11.75 -1.46
C LEU A 212 -12.61 11.24 -0.44
N VAL A 213 -12.08 10.57 0.57
CA VAL A 213 -12.80 10.15 1.77
C VAL A 213 -12.45 11.13 2.89
N ALA A 214 -13.36 12.05 3.18
CA ALA A 214 -13.22 13.06 4.23
C ALA A 214 -14.59 13.56 4.67
N HIS A 215 -14.68 14.17 5.86
CA HIS A 215 -15.93 14.75 6.38
C HIS A 215 -17.12 13.77 6.33
N ASN A 216 -16.86 12.49 6.61
CA ASN A 216 -17.86 11.42 6.59
C ASN A 216 -18.54 11.22 5.22
N LYS A 217 -17.88 11.60 4.11
CA LYS A 217 -18.38 11.45 2.75
C LYS A 217 -17.31 10.86 1.83
N VAL A 218 -17.77 10.44 0.66
CA VAL A 218 -16.94 9.93 -0.43
C VAL A 218 -17.29 10.73 -1.68
N GLU A 219 -16.36 11.52 -2.19
CA GLU A 219 -16.59 12.42 -3.32
C GLU A 219 -15.44 12.31 -4.34
N PRO A 220 -15.71 12.45 -5.65
CA PRO A 220 -14.66 12.53 -6.65
C PRO A 220 -13.74 13.73 -6.37
N PHE A 221 -12.43 13.52 -6.49
CA PHE A 221 -11.42 14.55 -6.33
C PHE A 221 -10.92 15.00 -7.70
N SER A 222 -11.10 16.28 -8.01
CA SER A 222 -10.78 16.83 -9.34
C SER A 222 -9.31 17.23 -9.52
N GLY A 223 -8.51 17.21 -8.46
CA GLY A 223 -7.08 17.53 -8.50
C GLY A 223 -6.20 16.30 -8.66
N ASP A 224 -4.89 16.52 -8.71
CA ASP A 224 -3.89 15.45 -8.71
C ASP A 224 -3.37 15.12 -7.29
N LEU A 225 -2.36 14.25 -7.20
CA LEU A 225 -1.77 13.89 -5.92
C LEU A 225 -1.01 15.05 -5.25
N ASP A 226 -0.58 16.07 -6.00
CA ASP A 226 0.09 17.26 -5.45
C ASP A 226 -0.97 18.22 -4.87
N ASP A 227 -2.10 18.41 -5.56
CA ASP A 227 -3.26 19.13 -5.05
C ASP A 227 -3.79 18.49 -3.76
N TYR A 228 -3.83 17.15 -3.71
CA TYR A 228 -4.21 16.42 -2.49
C TYR A 228 -3.24 16.69 -1.33
N ALA A 229 -1.93 16.77 -1.60
CA ALA A 229 -0.95 17.08 -0.56
C ALA A 229 -1.16 18.48 0.03
N GLN A 230 -1.51 19.48 -0.81
CA GLN A 230 -1.88 20.81 -0.35
C GLN A 230 -3.18 20.79 0.45
N TRP A 231 -4.21 20.13 -0.08
CA TRP A 231 -5.50 19.95 0.61
C TRP A 231 -5.32 19.33 2.01
N LEU A 232 -4.43 18.34 2.15
CA LEU A 232 -4.16 17.67 3.42
C LEU A 232 -3.50 18.60 4.44
N LEU A 233 -2.65 19.54 4.00
CA LEU A 233 -2.07 20.56 4.88
C LEU A 233 -3.15 21.51 5.41
N ASP A 234 -4.02 21.99 4.52
CA ASP A 234 -5.13 22.89 4.89
C ASP A 234 -6.13 22.20 5.82
N TYR A 235 -6.43 20.92 5.55
CA TYR A 235 -7.28 20.09 6.39
C TYR A 235 -6.73 19.98 7.82
N ARG A 236 -5.43 19.68 7.97
CA ARG A 236 -4.78 19.57 9.27
C ARG A 236 -4.73 20.92 10.01
N GLN A 237 -4.54 22.02 9.31
CA GLN A 237 -4.57 23.36 9.91
C GLN A 237 -5.96 23.70 10.44
N ALA A 238 -7.01 23.45 9.66
CA ALA A 238 -8.40 23.68 10.04
C ALA A 238 -8.83 22.83 11.26
N GLU A 239 -8.39 21.57 11.33
CA GLU A 239 -8.61 20.68 12.49
C GLU A 239 -7.88 21.18 13.73
N SER A 240 -6.62 21.60 13.61
CA SER A 240 -5.84 22.13 14.74
C SER A 240 -6.41 23.45 15.30
N GLY A 241 -7.04 24.27 14.45
CA GLY A 241 -7.70 25.51 14.84
C GLY A 241 -9.06 25.32 15.54
N LYS A 242 -9.75 24.19 15.33
CA LYS A 242 -11.03 23.89 15.99
C LYS A 242 -10.88 23.40 17.43
N THR A 243 -9.73 22.84 17.80
CA THR A 243 -9.48 22.35 19.17
C THR A 243 -9.29 23.43 20.23
N ASP A 244 -9.17 24.72 19.86
CA ASP A 244 -8.95 25.83 20.80
C ASP A 244 -10.21 26.66 21.15
N ASP A 245 -11.37 26.43 20.50
CA ASP A 245 -12.56 27.30 20.69
C ASP A 245 -13.84 26.60 21.17
N SER A 246 -13.85 25.28 21.39
CA SER A 246 -14.97 24.61 22.07
C SER A 246 -14.65 24.36 23.55
N GLY A 247 -14.57 25.45 24.30
CA GLY A 247 -14.71 25.42 25.74
C GLY A 247 -16.18 25.32 26.12
N ASP A 248 -16.66 24.12 26.46
CA ASP A 248 -17.70 24.03 27.47
C ASP A 248 -17.52 22.84 28.42
N LYS A 249 -17.98 23.12 29.63
CA LYS A 249 -17.82 22.38 30.86
C LYS A 249 -18.69 21.15 30.83
N GLU A 250 -18.09 19.98 30.73
CA GLU A 250 -18.54 18.82 31.50
C GLU A 250 -17.41 17.81 31.68
N ASP A 251 -17.48 17.19 32.84
CA ASP A 251 -16.62 16.17 33.42
C ASP A 251 -15.17 16.52 33.84
N LYS A 252 -15.02 16.74 35.15
CA LYS A 252 -13.77 17.19 35.79
C LYS A 252 -13.17 16.14 36.72
N ARG A 253 -13.45 14.85 36.53
CA ARG A 253 -12.83 13.78 37.34
C ARG A 253 -12.05 12.72 36.57
N ASP A 254 -12.24 12.56 35.26
CA ASP A 254 -11.46 11.58 34.46
C ASP A 254 -10.35 12.20 33.58
N LYS A 255 -10.38 13.51 33.31
CA LYS A 255 -9.44 14.21 32.42
C LYS A 255 -7.97 14.29 32.87
N LYS A 256 -7.62 13.92 34.12
CA LYS A 256 -6.21 13.97 34.59
C LYS A 256 -5.44 12.70 34.20
N ALA A 257 -6.11 11.55 34.22
CA ALA A 257 -5.49 10.27 33.86
C ALA A 257 -5.28 10.16 32.33
N GLU A 258 -6.24 10.62 31.52
CA GLU A 258 -6.11 10.64 30.05
C GLU A 258 -5.09 11.68 29.58
N ARG A 259 -5.00 12.84 30.23
CA ARG A 259 -3.98 13.85 29.90
C ARG A 259 -2.56 13.42 30.25
N GLN A 260 -2.37 12.63 31.31
CA GLN A 260 -1.07 12.04 31.64
C GLN A 260 -0.68 10.96 30.64
N LYS A 261 -1.60 10.02 30.33
CA LYS A 261 -1.38 9.02 29.28
C LYS A 261 -1.07 9.68 27.92
N ALA A 262 -1.86 10.66 27.48
CA ALA A 262 -1.64 11.37 26.21
C ALA A 262 -0.37 12.26 26.19
N ALA A 263 0.18 12.63 27.35
CA ALA A 263 1.46 13.35 27.44
C ALA A 263 2.65 12.38 27.41
N ASP A 264 2.54 11.24 28.07
CA ASP A 264 3.54 10.16 28.04
C ASP A 264 3.64 9.56 26.63
N ILE A 265 2.51 9.38 25.96
CA ILE A 265 2.40 8.96 24.55
C ILE A 265 3.12 9.93 23.61
N ARG A 266 2.88 11.24 23.78
CA ARG A 266 3.56 12.27 22.98
C ARG A 266 5.06 12.32 23.26
N ASN A 267 5.49 12.03 24.49
CA ASN A 267 6.92 11.94 24.82
C ASN A 267 7.61 10.72 24.21
N GLN A 268 6.90 9.61 24.01
CA GLN A 268 7.45 8.40 23.38
C GLN A 268 7.50 8.49 21.84
N LEU A 269 6.51 9.13 21.21
CA LEU A 269 6.46 9.27 19.74
C LEU A 269 7.40 10.37 19.20
N ARG A 270 7.64 11.43 19.97
CA ARG A 270 8.48 12.58 19.56
C ARG A 270 9.93 12.22 19.22
N PRO A 271 10.66 11.36 19.96
CA PRO A 271 12.01 10.95 19.57
C PRO A 271 12.03 10.16 18.26
N LEU A 272 11.05 9.28 18.03
CA LEU A 272 10.93 8.50 16.79
C LEU A 272 10.65 9.40 15.58
N LYS A 273 9.67 10.34 15.69
CA LYS A 273 9.41 11.33 14.62
C LYS A 273 10.63 12.20 14.31
N ASN A 274 11.40 12.58 15.33
CA ASN A 274 12.64 13.33 15.13
C ASN A 274 13.76 12.47 14.50
N ARG A 275 13.82 11.17 14.83
CA ARG A 275 14.77 10.22 14.23
C ARG A 275 14.47 10.02 12.75
N ILE A 276 13.21 9.72 12.40
CA ILE A 276 12.74 9.59 11.01
C ILE A 276 13.07 10.85 10.21
N LYS A 277 12.73 12.04 10.73
CA LYS A 277 13.03 13.30 10.03
C LYS A 277 14.53 13.53 9.79
N LYS A 278 15.39 13.09 10.71
CA LYS A 278 16.85 13.16 10.50
C LYS A 278 17.30 12.16 9.44
N LEU A 279 16.76 10.95 9.46
CA LEU A 279 17.06 9.90 8.48
C LEU A 279 16.62 10.31 7.06
N GLU A 280 15.45 10.94 6.92
CA GLU A 280 14.98 11.53 5.65
C GLU A 280 15.92 12.62 5.13
N GLN A 281 16.45 13.48 6.02
CA GLN A 281 17.42 14.51 5.63
C GLN A 281 18.74 13.88 5.16
N THR A 282 19.22 12.84 5.86
CA THR A 282 20.44 12.14 5.44
C THR A 282 20.27 11.38 4.13
N LEU A 283 19.11 10.76 3.89
CA LEU A 283 18.79 10.12 2.61
C LEU A 283 18.82 11.13 1.46
N ALA A 284 18.14 12.28 1.61
CA ALA A 284 18.14 13.33 0.60
C ALA A 284 19.55 13.88 0.31
N ASP A 285 20.38 14.04 1.35
CA ASP A 285 21.77 14.48 1.19
C ASP A 285 22.64 13.44 0.46
N LEU A 286 22.47 12.15 0.78
CA LEU A 286 23.21 11.05 0.15
C LEU A 286 22.79 10.84 -1.31
N GLU A 287 21.50 10.91 -1.62
CA GLU A 287 20.98 10.87 -3.00
C GLU A 287 21.52 12.02 -3.85
N SER A 288 21.57 13.23 -3.29
CA SER A 288 22.15 14.40 -3.95
C SER A 288 23.64 14.19 -4.26
N ARG A 289 24.41 13.64 -3.32
CA ARG A 289 25.82 13.31 -3.53
C ARG A 289 26.02 12.19 -4.56
N LYS A 290 25.18 11.16 -4.54
CA LYS A 290 25.20 10.08 -5.53
C LYS A 290 24.94 10.63 -6.94
N SER A 291 23.94 11.49 -7.09
CA SER A 291 23.62 12.15 -8.37
C SER A 291 24.77 13.03 -8.88
N GLN A 292 25.47 13.75 -8.00
CA GLN A 292 26.67 14.52 -8.37
C GLN A 292 27.79 13.62 -8.90
N ILE A 293 28.04 12.49 -8.24
CA ILE A 293 29.07 11.52 -8.68
C ILE A 293 28.67 10.86 -10.00
N GLU A 294 27.40 10.49 -10.19
CA GLU A 294 26.90 9.94 -11.45
C GLU A 294 27.02 10.94 -12.59
N THR A 295 26.78 12.22 -12.32
CA THR A 295 27.01 13.31 -13.27
C THR A 295 28.49 13.42 -13.64
N GLU A 296 29.40 13.34 -12.67
CA GLU A 296 30.85 13.32 -12.92
C GLU A 296 31.30 12.08 -13.71
N LEU A 297 30.74 10.90 -13.42
CA LEU A 297 31.02 9.64 -14.12
C LEU A 297 30.48 9.62 -15.57
N SER A 298 29.47 10.45 -15.86
CA SER A 298 28.90 10.61 -17.20
C SER A 298 29.74 11.50 -18.14
N ALA A 299 30.76 12.18 -17.62
CA ALA A 299 31.60 13.08 -18.41
C ALA A 299 32.51 12.30 -19.39
N GLU A 300 32.45 12.65 -20.67
CA GLU A 300 33.14 11.97 -21.80
C GLU A 300 34.67 11.84 -21.63
N ASN A 301 35.31 12.69 -20.81
CA ASN A 301 36.77 12.75 -20.65
C ASN A 301 37.33 11.79 -19.59
N LEU A 302 36.49 11.00 -18.90
CA LEU A 302 36.92 10.19 -17.75
C LEU A 302 37.49 8.80 -18.08
N TYR A 303 37.24 8.31 -19.30
CA TYR A 303 37.69 6.98 -19.75
C TYR A 303 39.08 6.99 -20.42
N ASP A 304 39.73 8.16 -20.47
CA ASP A 304 41.11 8.27 -20.91
C ASP A 304 42.08 7.61 -19.91
N PRO A 305 43.16 6.95 -20.39
CA PRO A 305 44.10 6.24 -19.53
C PRO A 305 44.83 7.15 -18.52
N ALA A 306 44.82 8.47 -18.73
CA ALA A 306 45.36 9.47 -17.80
C ALA A 306 44.47 9.71 -16.55
N ASN A 307 43.19 9.35 -16.59
CA ASN A 307 42.20 9.62 -15.52
C ASN A 307 41.79 8.37 -14.74
N LYS A 308 42.50 7.25 -14.93
CA LYS A 308 42.22 5.94 -14.30
C LYS A 308 42.16 5.99 -12.76
N ASP A 309 43.02 6.76 -12.13
CA ASP A 309 43.04 6.90 -10.67
C ASP A 309 41.82 7.69 -10.16
N ARG A 310 41.35 8.68 -10.92
CA ARG A 310 40.15 9.45 -10.58
C ARG A 310 38.87 8.64 -10.81
N LEU A 311 38.81 7.84 -11.87
CA LEU A 311 37.70 6.92 -12.14
C LEU A 311 37.56 5.86 -11.05
N THR A 312 38.67 5.27 -10.61
CA THR A 312 38.66 4.26 -9.53
C THR A 312 38.29 4.85 -8.17
N ASP A 313 38.68 6.10 -7.89
CA ASP A 313 38.24 6.82 -6.68
C ASP A 313 36.74 7.14 -6.71
N LEU A 314 36.21 7.63 -7.84
CA LEU A 314 34.77 7.92 -7.98
C LEU A 314 33.90 6.65 -7.87
N LEU A 315 34.31 5.53 -8.48
CA LEU A 315 33.61 4.25 -8.35
C LEU A 315 33.63 3.74 -6.91
N LYS A 316 34.74 3.90 -6.19
CA LYS A 316 34.80 3.57 -4.76
C LYS A 316 33.85 4.43 -3.94
N ARG A 317 33.82 5.75 -4.19
CA ARG A 317 32.91 6.68 -3.49
C ARG A 317 31.43 6.40 -3.81
N GLN A 318 31.11 6.04 -5.05
CA GLN A 318 29.77 5.62 -5.43
C GLN A 318 29.36 4.35 -4.67
N GLY A 319 30.26 3.38 -4.56
CA GLY A 319 30.04 2.16 -3.79
C GLY A 319 29.82 2.44 -2.30
N THR A 320 30.63 3.31 -1.68
CA THR A 320 30.45 3.68 -0.27
C THR A 320 29.16 4.43 -0.02
N ILE A 321 28.79 5.39 -0.88
CA ILE A 321 27.53 6.14 -0.74
C ILE A 321 26.32 5.23 -0.97
N SER A 322 26.41 4.27 -1.89
CA SER A 322 25.31 3.32 -2.11
C SER A 322 25.14 2.39 -0.90
N ALA A 323 26.23 1.94 -0.28
CA ALA A 323 26.15 1.16 0.97
C ALA A 323 25.60 1.98 2.15
N GLU A 324 26.03 3.24 2.29
CA GLU A 324 25.50 4.16 3.32
C GLU A 324 24.01 4.49 3.09
N LEU A 325 23.57 4.59 1.83
CA LEU A 325 22.16 4.74 1.49
C LEU A 325 21.36 3.52 1.93
N GLU A 326 21.80 2.32 1.56
CA GLU A 326 21.13 1.07 1.96
C GLU A 326 21.03 0.95 3.49
N GLU A 327 22.10 1.25 4.22
CA GLU A 327 22.11 1.22 5.69
C GLU A 327 21.14 2.26 6.28
N THR A 328 21.16 3.49 5.76
CA THR A 328 20.28 4.57 6.24
C THR A 328 18.81 4.30 5.90
N GLU A 329 18.53 3.66 4.75
CA GLU A 329 17.18 3.24 4.36
C GLU A 329 16.64 2.15 5.28
N VAL A 330 17.46 1.15 5.64
CA VAL A 330 17.09 0.12 6.61
C VAL A 330 16.79 0.75 7.97
N GLU A 331 17.63 1.67 8.45
CA GLU A 331 17.37 2.38 9.71
C GLU A 331 16.10 3.24 9.67
N TRP A 332 15.81 3.87 8.53
CA TRP A 332 14.60 4.67 8.34
C TRP A 332 13.35 3.79 8.36
N LEU A 333 13.43 2.62 7.73
CA LEU A 333 12.35 1.63 7.70
C LEU A 333 12.08 1.09 9.11
N GLU A 334 13.11 0.65 9.83
CA GLU A 334 12.99 0.18 11.22
C GLU A 334 12.38 1.26 12.14
N ALA A 335 12.86 2.50 12.06
CA ALA A 335 12.34 3.61 12.87
C ALA A 335 10.88 3.96 12.52
N SER A 336 10.48 3.76 11.26
CA SER A 336 9.10 3.97 10.78
C SER A 336 8.16 2.85 11.23
N GLU A 337 8.62 1.60 11.19
CA GLU A 337 7.90 0.44 11.75
C GLU A 337 7.72 0.55 13.27
N GLU A 338 8.77 0.96 13.99
CA GLU A 338 8.70 1.24 15.44
C GLU A 338 7.67 2.34 15.74
N LEU A 339 7.64 3.41 14.95
CA LEU A 339 6.64 4.46 15.11
C LEU A 339 5.23 3.93 14.88
N GLN A 340 5.04 3.16 13.81
CA GLN A 340 3.74 2.61 13.44
C GLN A 340 3.21 1.62 14.48
N THR A 341 4.05 0.69 14.94
CA THR A 341 3.68 -0.27 16.00
C THR A 341 3.34 0.43 17.30
N LEU A 342 4.07 1.49 17.66
CA LEU A 342 3.71 2.31 18.82
C LEU A 342 2.37 3.02 18.60
N GLU A 343 2.15 3.68 17.46
CA GLU A 343 0.87 4.35 17.14
C GLU A 343 -0.32 3.38 17.13
N GLN A 344 -0.10 2.12 16.72
CA GLN A 344 -1.11 1.07 16.68
C GLN A 344 -1.42 0.49 18.07
N SER A 345 -0.41 0.25 18.91
CA SER A 345 -0.58 -0.17 20.32
C SER A 345 -1.35 0.83 21.18
N LEU A 346 -1.55 2.04 20.65
CA LEU A 346 -2.24 3.15 21.30
C LEU A 346 -3.67 3.34 20.78
N THR A 347 -4.03 2.66 19.69
CA THR A 347 -5.38 2.70 19.10
C THR A 347 -6.24 1.48 19.49
N ASP A 348 -5.61 0.36 19.87
CA ASP A 348 -6.22 -0.80 20.55
C ASP A 348 -6.37 -0.57 22.06
#